data_AF-A0A848U542-F1
#
_entry.id   AF-A0A848U542-F1
#
_cell.length_a   1.000
_cell.length_b   1.000
_cell.length_c   1.000
_cell.angle_alpha   90.00
_cell.angle_beta   90.00
_cell.angle_gamma   90.00
#
_symmetry.space_group_name_H-M   'P 1'
#
loop_
_entity.id
_entity.type
_entity.pdbx_description
1 polymer ?
#
loop_
_entity_poly.entity_id
_entity_poly.type
_entity_poly.pdbx_seq_one_letter_code
_entity_poly.pdbx_strand_id
1 'polypeptide(L)'
;VILAAGLDGVNRKMPSGDRLDIDMYTEGHTVKDAKQLPQNLLDALRNFEADASLQSALGDEFSAAYTKLRYQEWKNFTRSLSQWERDNTLDC
;
A
#
# COMPACT_ATOMS: atom_id res chain seq x y z
N VAL A 1 0.05 12.24 -6.06
CA VAL A 1 -0.69 10.96 -6.00
C VAL A 1 -2.14 11.14 -5.53
N ILE A 2 -2.40 11.74 -4.36
CA ILE A 2 -3.77 11.92 -3.82
C ILE A 2 -4.69 12.68 -4.79
N LEU A 3 -4.20 13.76 -5.39
CA LEU A 3 -4.96 14.55 -6.37
C LEU A 3 -5.32 13.73 -7.62
N ALA A 4 -4.40 12.93 -8.13
CA ALA A 4 -4.64 12.08 -9.30
C ALA A 4 -5.72 11.03 -9.04
N ALA A 5 -5.68 10.35 -7.89
CA ALA A 5 -6.70 9.40 -7.49
C ALA A 5 -8.08 10.06 -7.31
N GLY A 6 -8.11 11.27 -6.72
CA GLY A 6 -9.34 12.06 -6.58
C GLY A 6 -9.94 12.47 -7.92
N LEU A 7 -9.13 12.99 -8.85
CA LEU A 7 -9.60 13.33 -10.20
C LEU A 7 -10.08 12.12 -10.98
N ASP A 8 -9.40 10.98 -10.89
CA ASP A 8 -9.83 9.74 -11.57
C ASP A 8 -11.20 9.28 -11.08
N GLY A 9 -11.45 9.34 -9.77
CA GLY A 9 -12.76 9.04 -9.18
C GLY A 9 -13.88 9.96 -9.67
N VAL A 10 -13.62 11.26 -9.77
CA VAL A 10 -14.57 12.24 -10.31
C VAL A 10 -14.85 11.96 -11.79
N ASN A 11 -13.80 11.75 -12.58
CA ASN A 11 -13.92 11.51 -14.03
C ASN A 11 -14.70 10.23 -14.34
N ARG A 12 -14.46 9.16 -13.58
CA ARG A 12 -15.14 7.87 -13.74
C ARG A 12 -16.48 7.78 -13.03
N LYS A 13 -16.87 8.79 -12.25
CA LYS A 13 -18.06 8.80 -11.38
C LYS A 13 -18.10 7.55 -10.49
N MET A 14 -16.96 7.19 -9.91
CA MET A 14 -16.87 5.99 -9.07
C MET A 14 -17.79 6.11 -7.86
N PRO A 15 -18.59 5.09 -7.53
CA PRO A 15 -19.39 5.10 -6.33
C PRO A 15 -18.45 5.08 -5.11
N SER A 16 -18.61 6.03 -4.19
CA SER A 16 -18.02 5.85 -2.87
C SER A 16 -18.87 4.83 -2.12
N GLY A 17 -18.23 3.83 -1.51
CA GLY A 17 -18.95 2.86 -0.68
C GLY A 17 -19.69 3.53 0.48
N ASP A 18 -20.51 2.73 1.18
CA ASP A 18 -21.27 3.20 2.33
C ASP A 18 -20.33 3.68 3.45
N ARG A 19 -20.74 4.78 4.09
CA ARG A 19 -20.00 5.32 5.23
C ARG A 19 -20.10 4.35 6.42
N LEU A 20 -18.98 4.07 7.05
CA LEU A 20 -18.90 3.26 8.25
C LEU A 20 -18.80 4.18 9.48
N ASP A 21 -19.86 4.25 10.29
CA ASP A 21 -19.93 5.04 11.52
C ASP A 21 -19.63 4.16 12.75
N ILE A 22 -18.42 3.58 12.78
CA ILE A 22 -17.97 2.72 13.88
C ILE A 22 -16.54 3.08 14.30
N ASP A 23 -16.16 2.70 15.51
CA ASP A 23 -14.75 2.74 15.89
C ASP A 23 -13.99 1.58 15.23
N MET A 24 -13.24 1.88 14.17
CA MET A 24 -12.49 0.86 13.42
C MET A 24 -11.46 0.09 14.26
N TYR A 25 -10.94 0.66 15.35
CA TYR A 25 -9.95 -0.02 16.18
C TYR A 25 -10.59 -1.07 17.10
N THR A 26 -11.82 -0.84 17.55
CA THR A 26 -12.54 -1.72 18.48
C THR A 26 -13.51 -2.64 17.74
N GLU A 27 -14.24 -2.09 16.79
CA GLU A 27 -15.36 -2.72 16.08
C GLU A 27 -15.01 -3.13 14.66
N GLY A 28 -13.76 -2.95 14.19
CA GLY A 28 -13.36 -3.27 12.81
C GLY A 28 -13.63 -4.73 12.41
N HIS A 29 -13.68 -5.65 13.36
CA HIS A 29 -14.03 -7.06 13.14
C HIS A 29 -15.49 -7.28 12.69
N THR A 30 -16.37 -6.30 12.92
CA THR A 30 -17.78 -6.32 12.49
C THR A 30 -17.93 -6.03 10.99
N VAL A 31 -16.91 -5.43 10.37
CA VAL A 31 -16.90 -5.08 8.95
C VAL A 31 -16.23 -6.19 8.15
N LYS A 32 -17.04 -6.91 7.37
CA LYS A 32 -16.58 -8.09 6.62
C LYS A 32 -16.02 -7.77 5.23
N ASP A 33 -16.45 -6.65 4.64
CA ASP A 33 -16.19 -6.33 3.24
C ASP A 33 -15.25 -5.11 3.04
N ALA A 34 -14.66 -4.60 4.12
CA ALA A 34 -13.70 -3.51 4.01
C ALA A 34 -12.38 -4.00 3.41
N LYS A 35 -11.97 -3.37 2.30
CA LYS A 35 -10.64 -3.58 1.74
C LYS A 35 -9.59 -3.04 2.71
N GLN A 36 -8.66 -3.91 3.08
CA GLN A 36 -7.54 -3.53 3.93
C GLN A 36 -6.42 -2.89 3.09
N LEU A 37 -5.69 -1.97 3.73
CA LEU A 37 -4.47 -1.45 3.16
C LEU A 37 -3.38 -2.54 3.13
N PRO A 38 -2.46 -2.48 2.16
CA PRO A 38 -1.31 -3.37 2.12
C PRO A 38 -0.54 -3.28 3.44
N GLN A 39 -0.21 -4.44 4.01
CA GLN A 39 0.43 -4.54 5.33
C GLN A 39 1.95 -4.30 5.29
N ASN A 40 2.53 -4.28 4.09
CA ASN A 40 3.95 -4.09 3.89
C ASN A 40 4.21 -3.30 2.60
N LEU A 41 5.43 -2.80 2.47
CA LEU A 41 5.85 -2.00 1.32
C LEU A 41 5.81 -2.80 0.01
N LEU A 42 6.18 -4.09 0.03
CA LEU A 42 6.19 -4.92 -1.18
C LEU A 42 4.79 -5.03 -1.80
N ASP A 43 3.78 -5.27 -0.98
CA ASP A 43 2.40 -5.37 -1.46
C ASP A 43 1.86 -4.01 -1.89
N ALA A 44 2.26 -2.92 -1.23
CA ALA A 44 1.93 -1.58 -1.67
C ALA A 44 2.51 -1.25 -3.05
N LEU A 45 3.77 -1.63 -3.30
CA LEU A 45 4.42 -1.44 -4.61
C LEU A 45 3.75 -2.27 -5.70
N ARG A 46 3.41 -3.54 -5.42
CA ARG A 46 2.69 -4.40 -6.37
C ARG A 46 1.31 -3.86 -6.73
N ASN A 47 0.57 -3.38 -5.75
CA ASN A 47 -0.74 -2.76 -5.99
C ASN A 47 -0.60 -1.46 -6.79
N PHE A 48 0.41 -0.65 -6.50
CA PHE A 48 0.72 0.55 -7.28
C PHE A 48 1.09 0.21 -8.72
N GLU A 49 1.89 -0.84 -8.95
CA GLU A 49 2.29 -1.27 -10.29
C GLU A 49 1.13 -1.86 -11.11
N ALA A 50 0.14 -2.44 -10.46
CA ALA A 50 -1.05 -2.97 -11.11
C ALA A 50 -2.05 -1.87 -11.55
N ASP A 51 -1.94 -0.65 -11.02
CA ASP A 51 -2.84 0.47 -11.35
C ASP A 51 -2.26 1.33 -12.48
N ALA A 52 -2.57 0.95 -13.72
CA ALA A 52 -2.15 1.68 -14.92
C ALA A 52 -2.64 3.14 -14.94
N SER A 53 -3.80 3.43 -14.34
CA SER A 53 -4.34 4.79 -14.30
C SER A 53 -3.46 5.69 -13.43
N LEU A 54 -3.06 5.18 -12.28
CA LEU A 54 -2.23 5.90 -11.34
C LEU A 54 -0.80 6.06 -11.86
N GLN A 55 -0.27 5.04 -12.54
CA GLN A 55 1.02 5.12 -13.23
C GLN A 55 1.03 6.22 -14.29
N SER A 56 0.05 6.23 -15.19
CA SER A 56 -0.01 7.23 -16.25
C SER A 56 -0.27 8.64 -15.70
N ALA A 57 -1.05 8.77 -14.62
CA ALA A 57 -1.29 10.07 -13.98
C ALA A 57 -0.04 10.68 -13.31
N LEU A 58 0.91 9.84 -12.90
CA LEU A 58 2.20 10.28 -12.35
C LEU A 58 3.32 10.33 -13.40
N GLY A 59 3.08 9.75 -14.56
CA GLY A 59 4.06 9.51 -15.62
C GLY A 59 4.69 8.13 -15.49
N ASP A 60 4.69 7.36 -16.58
CA ASP A 60 5.14 5.98 -16.58
C ASP A 60 6.64 5.86 -16.26
N GLU A 61 7.46 6.75 -16.80
CA GLU A 61 8.90 6.78 -16.54
C GLU A 61 9.22 7.12 -15.08
N PHE A 62 8.50 8.10 -14.51
CA PHE A 62 8.64 8.46 -13.10
C PHE A 62 8.19 7.30 -12.19
N SER A 63 7.04 6.68 -12.50
CA SER A 63 6.51 5.56 -11.74
C SER A 63 7.47 4.37 -11.76
N ALA A 64 8.05 4.04 -12.91
CA ALA A 64 9.06 2.99 -13.04
C ALA A 64 10.33 3.29 -12.22
N ALA A 65 10.84 4.52 -12.28
CA ALA A 65 12.01 4.93 -11.53
C ALA A 65 11.76 4.89 -10.00
N TYR A 66 10.60 5.38 -9.57
CA TYR A 66 10.19 5.38 -8.16
C TYR A 66 10.09 3.96 -7.62
N THR A 67 9.37 3.09 -8.31
CA THR A 67 9.17 1.71 -7.86
C THR A 67 10.48 0.94 -7.83
N LYS A 68 11.38 1.14 -8.81
CA LYS A 68 12.73 0.56 -8.79
C LYS A 68 13.51 0.95 -7.53
N LEU A 69 13.49 2.23 -7.14
CA LEU A 69 14.15 2.71 -5.92
C LEU A 69 13.55 2.05 -4.67
N ARG A 70 12.23 2.00 -4.56
CA ARG A 70 11.54 1.41 -3.40
C ARG A 70 11.71 -0.10 -3.29
N TYR A 71 11.83 -0.82 -4.41
CA TYR A 71 12.20 -2.23 -4.39
C TYR A 71 13.62 -2.46 -3.86
N GLN A 72 14.56 -1.56 -4.15
CA GLN A 72 15.90 -1.65 -3.58
C GLN A 72 15.88 -1.43 -2.07
N GLU A 73 15.13 -0.44 -1.61
CA GLU A 73 14.91 -0.19 -0.17
C GLU A 73 14.30 -1.41 0.52
N TRP A 74 13.24 -1.99 -0.03
CA TRP A 74 12.62 -3.21 0.50
C TRP A 74 13.63 -4.36 0.59
N LYS A 75 14.39 -4.61 -0.48
CA LYS A 75 15.41 -5.67 -0.49
C LYS A 75 16.50 -5.43 0.56
N ASN A 76 16.89 -4.18 0.78
CA ASN A 76 17.87 -3.84 1.80
C ASN A 76 17.31 -4.10 3.21
N PHE A 77 16.05 -3.73 3.45
CA PHE A 77 15.38 -3.98 4.72
C PHE A 77 15.20 -5.48 5.00
N THR A 78 14.72 -6.27 4.04
CA THR A 78 14.51 -7.72 4.25
C THR A 78 15.80 -8.53 4.38
N ARG A 79 16.95 -7.92 4.06
CA ARG A 79 18.28 -8.54 4.21
C ARG A 79 18.97 -8.16 5.52
N SER A 80 18.43 -7.20 6.26
CA SER A 80 18.96 -6.88 7.58
C SER A 80 18.29 -7.76 8.62
N LEU A 81 19.09 -8.25 9.57
CA LEU A 81 18.54 -8.82 10.79
C LEU A 81 18.11 -7.67 11.69
N SER A 82 16.85 -7.67 12.08
CA SER A 82 16.32 -6.78 13.11
C SER A 82 16.90 -7.15 14.48
N GLN A 83 16.83 -6.20 15.43
CA GLN A 83 17.23 -6.49 16.81
C GLN A 83 16.32 -7.56 17.42
N TRP A 84 15.03 -7.49 17.15
CA TRP A 84 14.05 -8.47 17.62
C TRP A 84 14.41 -9.89 17.17
N GLU A 85 14.79 -10.09 15.91
CA GLU A 85 15.19 -11.42 15.41
C GLU A 85 16.44 -11.93 16.12
N ARG A 86 17.41 -11.07 16.43
CA ARG A 86 18.58 -11.46 17.22
C ARG A 86 18.19 -11.92 18.62
N ASP A 87 17.34 -11.16 19.30
CA ASP A 87 16.93 -11.42 20.68
C ASP A 87 16.02 -12.67 20.80
N ASN A 88 15.33 -13.08 19.73
CA ASN A 88 14.34 -14.17 19.77
C ASN A 88 14.76 -15.44 19.01
N THR A 89 15.89 -15.45 18.30
CA THR A 89 16.30 -16.59 17.44
C THR A 89 17.67 -17.17 17.81
N LEU A 90 18.53 -16.44 18.53
CA LEU A 90 19.93 -16.85 18.77
C LEU A 90 20.14 -17.72 20.02
N ASP A 91 19.15 -17.83 20.92
CA ASP A 91 19.22 -18.63 22.18
C ASP A 91 18.69 -20.07 22.01
N CYS A 92 18.91 -20.70 20.84
CA CYS A 92 18.62 -22.11 20.61
C CYS A 92 19.81 -23.03 20.90
#